data_AF-A0A6L8A142-F1
#
_entry.id   AF-A0A6L8A142-F1
#
_cell.length_a   1.000
_cell.length_b   1.000
_cell.length_c   1.000
_cell.angle_alpha   90.00
_cell.angle_beta   90.00
_cell.angle_gamma   90.00
#
_symmetry.space_group_name_H-M   'P 1'
#
loop_
_entity.id
_entity.type
_entity.pdbx_description
1 polymer ?
#
loop_
_entity_poly.entity_id
_entity_poly.type
_entity_poly.pdbx_seq_one_letter_code
_entity_poly.pdbx_strand_id
1 'polypeptide(L)'
;IRTAYFGPHPDTSAPGARGVYSPSGTSFAAPLVTGALVVMKHYFRDSMSNTELVTRLLDTANDSGIYADSTIYGHGLLDLDAATKPAGATNFIVGNTVGGPGSPVTQTRFNSGNAFGNALTLSLAGQEIAAFDALGAPFWYRLSGFARAAPRAALSARLAAFMAPELWARPDDAGGPGMIWVARTARMARGPSPPLLGGFAPMDRGAGRAVGWESLRFGFVNAPAAGLGGGHLALARGALAFDTDGPGGLGVTAFSTEGLRRRAPVSGALLSWQPAPTKPGDRAGARADLPLKLTAGWMAERETMLGSHLAGAFGRLSTGSAFVGFNGGTRLGAWRLEASAELGVAYARARGGMLTGVSPLASSAFALRAERPLDANGSLQFSVSQPLRIEAGRARFSVPVGRTKDRRVLRRSLTVDLAPGGRQIDLSARWRKRLATGGDLRLGAIWTLDPGHVAATASELTVLAGLRHSF
;
A
#
# COMPACT_ATOMS: atom_id res chain seq x y z
N ILE A 1 13.10 13.20 51.59
CA ILE A 1 12.99 13.45 50.14
C ILE A 1 14.36 13.91 49.69
N ARG A 2 15.13 13.07 48.98
CA ARG A 2 16.45 13.44 48.44
C ARG A 2 16.19 14.27 47.18
N THR A 3 16.39 15.57 47.28
CA THR A 3 16.06 16.56 46.23
C THR A 3 17.18 16.70 45.22
N ALA A 4 16.84 17.12 44.00
CA ALA A 4 17.80 17.64 43.03
C ALA A 4 18.35 19.01 43.50
N TYR A 5 19.65 19.25 43.32
CA TYR A 5 20.33 20.45 43.80
C TYR A 5 20.25 21.62 42.81
N PHE A 6 20.12 22.83 43.34
CA PHE A 6 20.41 24.09 42.63
C PHE A 6 21.05 25.08 43.58
N GLY A 7 22.37 25.18 43.54
CA GLY A 7 23.12 26.28 44.13
C GLY A 7 23.62 27.24 43.06
N PRO A 8 23.96 28.49 43.43
CA PRO A 8 24.51 29.46 42.50
C PRO A 8 25.87 29.01 41.94
N HIS A 9 26.13 29.36 40.68
CA HIS A 9 27.45 29.26 40.04
C HIS A 9 28.40 30.32 40.66
N PRO A 10 29.72 30.06 40.81
CA PRO A 10 30.64 31.02 41.40
C PRO A 10 30.74 32.33 40.58
N ASP A 11 30.57 33.43 41.31
CA ASP A 11 30.95 34.83 41.07
C ASP A 11 30.66 35.55 39.74
N THR A 12 29.70 36.50 39.82
CA THR A 12 29.86 37.85 39.25
C THR A 12 29.14 38.88 40.14
N SER A 13 29.85 39.50 41.07
CA SER A 13 29.39 40.67 41.82
C SER A 13 29.71 41.95 41.05
N ALA A 14 28.72 42.48 40.32
CA ALA A 14 28.76 43.84 39.79
C ALA A 14 27.78 44.74 40.58
N PRO A 15 28.25 45.79 41.28
CA PRO A 15 27.38 46.67 42.06
C PRO A 15 26.75 47.73 41.14
N GLY A 16 25.41 47.69 40.97
CA GLY A 16 24.72 48.75 40.22
C GLY A 16 23.23 48.57 39.91
N ALA A 17 22.67 47.36 39.95
CA ALA A 17 21.25 47.15 39.63
C ALA A 17 20.38 47.20 40.90
N ARG A 18 19.80 48.37 41.22
CA ARG A 18 18.74 48.47 42.24
C ARG A 18 17.53 47.64 41.78
N GLY A 19 17.28 46.53 42.48
CA GLY A 19 16.12 45.65 42.27
C GLY A 19 16.44 44.17 42.07
N VAL A 20 17.70 43.79 41.88
CA VAL A 20 18.12 42.38 41.75
C VAL A 20 19.11 42.05 42.87
N TYR A 21 18.71 41.18 43.79
CA TYR A 21 19.53 40.64 44.87
C TYR A 21 19.98 39.22 44.49
N SER A 22 21.23 38.85 44.75
CA SER A 22 21.80 37.53 44.45
C SER A 22 22.07 36.73 45.73
N PRO A 23 21.03 36.21 46.41
CA PRO A 23 21.19 35.43 47.63
C PRO A 23 21.61 33.97 47.35
N SER A 24 22.16 33.31 48.37
CA SER A 24 22.50 31.88 48.36
C SER A 24 21.73 31.12 49.44
N GLY A 25 21.37 29.85 49.17
CA GLY A 25 20.70 28.97 50.13
C GLY A 25 19.72 27.98 49.49
N THR A 26 19.47 26.85 50.15
CA THR A 26 18.52 25.83 49.68
C THR A 26 17.07 26.33 49.63
N SER A 27 16.74 27.38 50.39
CA SER A 27 15.46 28.10 50.31
C SER A 27 15.18 28.72 48.94
N PHE A 28 16.22 29.00 48.14
CA PHE A 28 16.08 29.51 46.77
C PHE A 28 15.98 28.37 45.74
N ALA A 29 16.50 27.17 46.07
CA ALA A 29 16.32 25.96 45.26
C ALA A 29 14.89 25.40 45.33
N ALA A 30 14.26 25.47 46.51
CA ALA A 30 12.91 24.96 46.73
C ALA A 30 11.85 25.50 45.73
N PRO A 31 11.69 26.82 45.53
CA PRO A 31 10.71 27.34 44.57
C PRO A 31 11.04 26.99 43.12
N LEU A 32 12.33 26.78 42.76
CA LEU A 32 12.72 26.32 41.42
C LEU A 32 12.22 24.89 41.16
N VAL A 33 12.42 23.98 42.11
CA VAL A 33 11.92 22.60 42.03
C VAL A 33 10.39 22.56 42.01
N THR A 34 9.72 23.39 42.83
CA THR A 34 8.26 23.51 42.80
C THR A 34 7.77 24.05 41.45
N GLY A 35 8.39 25.11 40.92
CA GLY A 35 8.06 25.67 39.61
C GLY A 35 8.26 24.64 38.48
N ALA A 36 9.32 23.86 38.53
CA ALA A 36 9.58 22.78 37.59
C ALA A 36 8.48 21.72 37.59
N LEU A 37 8.04 21.27 38.77
CA LEU A 37 6.93 20.32 38.88
C LEU A 37 5.61 20.90 38.33
N VAL A 38 5.35 22.19 38.54
CA VAL A 38 4.18 22.88 37.95
C VAL A 38 4.27 22.92 36.43
N VAL A 39 5.44 23.25 35.87
CA VAL A 39 5.69 23.23 34.42
C VAL A 39 5.46 21.83 33.86
N MET A 40 6.02 20.79 34.48
CA MET A 40 5.82 19.40 34.04
C MET A 40 4.36 18.98 34.14
N LYS A 41 3.66 19.36 35.22
CA LYS A 41 2.23 19.06 35.39
C LYS A 41 1.40 19.67 34.26
N HIS A 42 1.70 20.91 33.87
CA HIS A 42 1.07 21.56 32.72
C HIS A 42 1.46 20.87 31.39
N TYR A 43 2.74 20.62 31.18
CA TYR A 43 3.28 19.98 29.97
C TYR A 43 2.64 18.60 29.70
N PHE A 44 2.53 17.76 30.74
CA PHE A 44 1.86 16.45 30.66
C PHE A 44 0.34 16.52 30.82
N ARG A 45 -0.26 17.71 30.63
CA ARG A 45 -1.72 17.95 30.63
C ARG A 45 -2.44 17.38 31.87
N ASP A 46 -1.83 17.49 33.05
CA ASP A 46 -2.29 16.96 34.36
C ASP A 46 -2.62 15.46 34.36
N SER A 47 -2.03 14.68 33.45
CA SER A 47 -2.29 13.24 33.32
C SER A 47 -1.45 12.35 34.23
N MET A 48 -0.41 12.91 34.86
CA MET A 48 0.52 12.20 35.75
C MET A 48 0.21 12.49 37.21
N SER A 49 0.38 11.49 38.08
CA SER A 49 0.29 11.72 39.53
C SER A 49 1.47 12.55 40.02
N ASN A 50 1.31 13.23 41.17
CA ASN A 50 2.40 14.02 41.76
C ASN A 50 3.64 13.14 42.03
N THR A 51 3.43 11.90 42.48
CA THR A 51 4.52 10.94 42.72
C THR A 51 5.28 10.62 41.44
N GLU A 52 4.58 10.36 40.32
CA GLU A 52 5.24 10.09 39.04
C GLU A 52 5.99 11.31 38.49
N LEU A 53 5.47 12.52 38.70
CA LEU A 53 6.17 13.75 38.32
C LEU A 53 7.47 13.91 39.12
N VAL A 54 7.43 13.66 40.43
CA VAL A 54 8.62 13.69 41.30
C VAL A 54 9.61 12.60 40.90
N THR A 55 9.15 11.36 40.74
CA THR A 55 10.01 10.24 40.30
C THR A 55 10.69 10.58 38.99
N ARG A 56 9.94 11.04 37.98
CA ARG A 56 10.52 11.46 36.71
C ARG A 56 11.57 12.55 36.87
N LEU A 57 11.31 13.55 37.72
CA LEU A 57 12.25 14.65 37.97
C LEU A 57 13.58 14.17 38.56
N LEU A 58 13.51 13.19 39.45
CA LEU A 58 14.69 12.60 40.09
C LEU A 58 15.42 11.65 39.13
N ASP A 59 14.70 10.84 38.35
CA ASP A 59 15.27 9.87 37.41
C ASP A 59 15.94 10.52 36.19
N THR A 60 15.62 11.79 35.92
CA THR A 60 16.16 12.56 34.79
C THR A 60 17.08 13.69 35.22
N ALA A 61 17.35 13.82 36.52
CA ALA A 61 18.33 14.78 37.02
C ALA A 61 19.73 14.46 36.48
N ASN A 62 20.52 15.51 36.23
CA ASN A 62 21.89 15.39 35.77
C ASN A 62 22.80 15.06 36.96
N ASP A 63 23.26 13.82 37.01
CA ASP A 63 24.17 13.27 38.04
C ASP A 63 25.64 13.23 37.57
N SER A 64 26.04 14.10 36.64
CA SER A 64 27.41 14.16 36.13
C SER A 64 28.27 15.21 36.84
N GLY A 65 29.60 15.06 36.75
CA GLY A 65 30.56 16.02 37.28
C GLY A 65 30.42 16.19 38.80
N ILE A 66 30.36 17.44 39.27
CA ILE A 66 30.19 17.70 40.70
C ILE A 66 28.87 17.12 41.24
N TYR A 67 27.82 17.07 40.42
CA TYR A 67 26.49 16.64 40.83
C TYR A 67 26.35 15.12 41.03
N ALA A 68 27.40 14.35 40.70
CA ALA A 68 27.47 12.91 40.92
C ALA A 68 27.53 12.53 42.41
N ASP A 69 27.96 13.44 43.28
CA ASP A 69 28.00 13.19 44.72
C ASP A 69 26.58 13.18 45.32
N SER A 70 25.99 11.99 45.37
CA SER A 70 24.65 11.77 45.90
C SER A 70 24.48 12.13 47.39
N THR A 71 25.58 12.28 48.14
CA THR A 71 25.52 12.70 49.56
C THR A 71 25.25 14.20 49.70
N ILE A 72 25.72 14.99 48.73
CA ILE A 72 25.54 16.44 48.67
C ILE A 72 24.34 16.81 47.78
N TYR A 73 24.25 16.19 46.61
CA TYR A 73 23.36 16.59 45.52
C TYR A 73 22.16 15.66 45.31
N GLY A 74 22.04 14.60 46.12
CA GLY A 74 20.93 13.66 46.03
C GLY A 74 20.92 12.91 44.71
N HIS A 75 19.97 13.27 43.83
CA HIS A 75 19.84 12.69 42.49
C HIS A 75 20.55 13.50 41.40
N GLY A 76 21.21 14.61 41.76
CA GLY A 76 21.93 15.48 40.82
C GLY A 76 21.27 16.85 40.63
N LEU A 77 21.72 17.59 39.62
CA LEU A 77 21.16 18.88 39.23
C LEU A 77 19.84 18.65 38.48
N LEU A 78 18.77 19.38 38.82
CA LEU A 78 17.52 19.22 38.07
C LEU A 78 17.71 19.63 36.62
N ASP A 79 17.17 18.79 35.74
CA ASP A 79 17.18 18.99 34.30
C ASP A 79 15.75 18.89 33.75
N LEU A 80 15.12 20.06 33.51
CA LEU A 80 13.78 20.12 32.93
C LEU A 80 13.74 19.66 31.47
N ASP A 81 14.84 19.80 30.74
CA ASP A 81 14.93 19.36 29.35
C ASP A 81 14.92 17.83 29.29
N ALA A 82 15.72 17.16 30.13
CA ALA A 82 15.68 15.71 30.29
C ALA A 82 14.31 15.24 30.83
N ALA A 83 13.76 15.93 31.83
CA ALA A 83 12.46 15.59 32.44
C ALA A 83 11.27 15.76 31.49
N THR A 84 11.39 16.52 30.40
CA THR A 84 10.31 16.75 29.41
C THR A 84 10.53 16.01 28.09
N LYS A 85 11.65 15.30 27.92
CA LYS A 85 11.92 14.39 26.80
C LYS A 85 11.51 12.95 27.13
N PRO A 86 11.21 12.10 26.13
CA PRO A 86 10.87 10.70 26.38
C PRO A 86 11.99 9.93 27.08
N ALA A 87 11.66 9.26 28.18
CA ALA A 87 12.56 8.33 28.85
C ALA A 87 12.48 6.97 28.16
N GLY A 88 13.54 6.60 27.44
CA GLY A 88 13.58 5.36 26.65
C GLY A 88 12.65 5.39 25.44
N ALA A 89 12.23 4.21 24.97
CA ALA A 89 11.38 4.07 23.79
C ALA A 89 9.92 4.43 24.09
N THR A 90 9.28 5.19 23.19
CA THR A 90 7.85 5.46 23.25
C THR A 90 7.04 4.38 22.53
N ASN A 91 5.94 3.94 23.15
CA ASN A 91 5.03 2.95 22.61
C ASN A 91 3.60 3.48 22.49
N PHE A 92 2.93 3.14 21.38
CA PHE A 92 1.48 3.25 21.30
C PHE A 92 0.85 2.06 21.99
N ILE A 93 0.15 2.31 23.09
CA ILE A 93 -0.51 1.27 23.87
C ILE A 93 -1.84 0.92 23.21
N VAL A 94 -2.03 -0.36 22.87
CA VAL A 94 -3.28 -0.88 22.30
C VAL A 94 -4.24 -1.32 23.41
N GLY A 95 -3.70 -1.75 24.56
CA GLY A 95 -4.48 -2.09 25.75
C GLY A 95 -5.07 -0.90 26.52
N ASN A 96 -5.61 -1.19 27.70
CA ASN A 96 -6.34 -0.22 28.53
C ASN A 96 -5.48 0.51 29.57
N THR A 97 -4.26 0.03 29.82
CA THR A 97 -3.39 0.54 30.89
C THR A 97 -1.99 0.79 30.34
N VAL A 98 -1.37 1.90 30.75
CA VAL A 98 0.02 2.25 30.40
C VAL A 98 0.97 1.20 30.97
N GLY A 99 1.97 0.81 30.17
CA GLY A 99 2.86 -0.33 30.45
C GLY A 99 2.28 -1.68 30.01
N GLY A 100 1.03 -1.73 29.55
CA GLY A 100 0.44 -2.90 28.91
C GLY A 100 0.92 -3.12 27.46
N PRO A 101 0.33 -4.09 26.74
CA PRO A 101 0.70 -4.39 25.35
C PRO A 101 0.60 -3.15 24.45
N GLY A 102 1.70 -2.89 23.73
CA GLY A 102 1.83 -1.79 22.80
C GLY A 102 2.81 -2.10 21.70
N SER A 103 3.01 -1.13 20.81
CA SER A 103 4.04 -1.22 19.78
C SER A 103 4.88 0.05 19.75
N PRO A 104 6.20 -0.06 19.48
CA PRO A 104 7.04 1.11 19.33
C PRO A 104 6.50 2.07 18.28
N VAL A 105 6.57 3.36 18.58
CA VAL A 105 6.20 4.43 17.66
C VAL A 105 6.97 4.29 16.34
N THR A 106 8.25 3.93 16.42
CA THR A 106 9.15 3.74 15.26
C THR A 106 8.79 2.57 14.35
N GLN A 107 8.04 1.58 14.86
CA GLN A 107 7.58 0.42 14.09
C GLN A 107 6.15 0.57 13.58
N THR A 108 5.45 1.62 14.01
CA THR A 108 4.06 1.86 13.65
C THR A 108 3.96 2.61 12.34
N ARG A 109 3.30 2.00 11.35
CA ARG A 109 3.09 2.60 10.04
C ARG A 109 1.88 1.99 9.34
N PHE A 110 1.17 2.82 8.60
CA PHE A 110 0.15 2.45 7.64
C PHE A 110 0.68 2.87 6.27
N ASN A 111 1.07 1.90 5.46
CA ASN A 111 1.39 2.15 4.05
C ASN A 111 0.14 1.84 3.23
N SER A 112 -0.51 2.86 2.72
CA SER A 112 -1.70 2.71 1.89
C SER A 112 -1.33 2.14 0.52
N GLY A 113 -2.19 1.29 -0.04
CA GLY A 113 -2.10 0.84 -1.42
C GLY A 113 -2.50 1.95 -2.40
N ASN A 114 -2.13 1.78 -3.67
CA ASN A 114 -2.35 2.80 -4.71
C ASN A 114 -3.82 3.26 -4.78
N ALA A 115 -4.78 2.34 -4.63
CA ALA A 115 -6.20 2.62 -4.76
C ALA A 115 -6.76 3.63 -3.74
N PHE A 116 -6.08 3.83 -2.61
CA PHE A 116 -6.47 4.77 -1.55
C PHE A 116 -5.88 6.18 -1.73
N GLY A 117 -4.91 6.34 -2.63
CA GLY A 117 -4.19 7.59 -2.83
C GLY A 117 -3.74 8.27 -1.54
N ASN A 118 -4.18 9.52 -1.35
CA ASN A 118 -3.89 10.33 -0.16
C ASN A 118 -5.00 10.32 0.91
N ALA A 119 -6.04 9.48 0.78
CA ALA A 119 -7.23 9.52 1.63
C ALA A 119 -6.89 9.47 3.13
N LEU A 120 -6.04 8.53 3.55
CA LEU A 120 -5.67 8.37 4.96
C LEU A 120 -4.83 9.53 5.49
N THR A 121 -3.88 10.04 4.71
CA THR A 121 -3.05 11.18 5.12
C THR A 121 -3.91 12.45 5.27
N LEU A 122 -4.88 12.67 4.36
CA LEU A 122 -5.84 13.77 4.44
C LEU A 122 -6.79 13.61 5.64
N SER A 123 -7.47 12.48 5.76
CA SER A 123 -8.52 12.29 6.77
C SER A 123 -7.97 12.19 8.20
N LEU A 124 -6.69 11.85 8.37
CA LEU A 124 -6.00 11.85 9.67
C LEU A 124 -5.26 13.16 9.94
N ALA A 125 -5.30 14.14 9.03
CA ALA A 125 -4.69 15.44 9.24
C ALA A 125 -5.35 16.15 10.43
N GLY A 126 -4.52 16.82 11.24
CA GLY A 126 -4.98 17.50 12.46
C GLY A 126 -5.35 16.57 13.62
N GLN A 127 -5.27 15.24 13.46
CA GLN A 127 -5.53 14.31 14.56
C GLN A 127 -4.26 14.03 15.35
N GLU A 128 -4.35 14.10 16.67
CA GLU A 128 -3.28 13.70 17.59
C GLU A 128 -3.43 12.25 18.04
N ILE A 129 -2.30 11.64 18.37
CA ILE A 129 -2.18 10.34 19.04
C ILE A 129 -1.13 10.43 20.15
N ALA A 130 -1.41 9.85 21.31
CA ALA A 130 -0.50 9.80 22.45
C ALA A 130 0.27 8.48 22.48
N ALA A 131 1.61 8.55 22.50
CA ALA A 131 2.46 7.43 22.90
C ALA A 131 2.91 7.61 24.35
N PHE A 132 3.38 6.53 24.96
CA PHE A 132 3.85 6.54 26.34
C PHE A 132 5.29 6.04 26.39
N ASP A 133 6.14 6.73 27.13
CA ASP A 133 7.52 6.33 27.34
C ASP A 133 7.66 5.25 28.43
N ALA A 134 8.89 4.88 28.80
CA ALA A 134 9.15 3.83 29.79
C ALA A 134 8.64 4.18 31.19
N LEU A 135 8.57 5.47 31.54
CA LEU A 135 8.04 5.96 32.81
C LEU A 135 6.51 6.19 32.76
N GLY A 136 5.88 5.96 31.61
CA GLY A 136 4.45 6.12 31.41
C GLY A 136 3.97 7.55 31.21
N ALA A 137 4.89 8.48 30.90
CA ALA A 137 4.54 9.85 30.53
C ALA A 137 4.02 9.90 29.08
N PRO A 138 2.95 10.68 28.80
CA PRO A 138 2.42 10.80 27.44
C PRO A 138 3.20 11.79 26.57
N PHE A 139 3.33 11.44 25.30
CA PHE A 139 3.91 12.27 24.25
C PHE A 139 2.99 12.25 23.03
N TRP A 140 2.65 13.43 22.49
CA TRP A 140 1.69 13.55 21.40
C TRP A 140 2.38 13.67 20.05
N TYR A 141 1.83 12.95 19.07
CA TYR A 141 2.29 12.92 17.69
C TYR A 141 1.12 13.23 16.77
N ARG A 142 1.42 13.75 15.57
CA ARG A 142 0.42 13.85 14.50
C ARG A 142 0.15 12.47 13.93
N LEU A 143 -1.10 12.02 13.98
CA LEU A 143 -1.50 10.69 13.54
C LEU A 143 -1.26 10.48 12.03
N SER A 144 -1.41 11.53 11.22
CA SER A 144 -1.10 11.51 9.79
C SER A 144 0.37 11.20 9.50
N GLY A 145 1.30 11.46 10.43
CA GLY A 145 2.72 11.13 10.27
C GLY A 145 3.00 9.62 10.17
N PHE A 146 2.05 8.79 10.59
CA PHE A 146 2.13 7.33 10.49
C PHE A 146 1.38 6.75 9.28
N ALA A 147 0.69 7.59 8.50
CA ALA A 147 0.01 7.20 7.28
C ALA A 147 0.79 7.68 6.05
N ARG A 148 1.17 6.75 5.18
CA ARG A 148 1.91 7.04 3.94
C ARG A 148 1.13 6.55 2.75
N ALA A 149 0.90 7.44 1.79
CA ALA A 149 0.41 7.06 0.47
C ALA A 149 1.39 6.10 -0.22
N ALA A 150 0.87 5.28 -1.12
CA ALA A 150 1.70 4.38 -1.92
C ALA A 150 2.75 5.17 -2.71
N PRO A 151 4.00 4.68 -2.79
CA PRO A 151 5.00 5.30 -3.64
C PRO A 151 4.57 5.18 -5.11
N ARG A 152 4.88 6.20 -5.90
CA ARG A 152 4.69 6.13 -7.36
C ARG A 152 5.53 5.00 -7.94
N ALA A 153 5.02 4.38 -9.01
CA ALA A 153 5.79 3.38 -9.74
C ALA A 153 7.13 3.97 -10.21
N ALA A 154 8.23 3.30 -9.86
CA ALA A 154 9.56 3.73 -10.28
C ALA A 154 9.68 3.75 -11.82
N LEU A 155 10.51 4.63 -12.36
CA LEU A 155 10.74 4.74 -13.80
C LEU A 155 11.16 3.41 -14.42
N SER A 156 11.98 2.62 -13.71
CA SER A 156 12.38 1.28 -14.14
C SER A 156 11.20 0.31 -14.28
N ALA A 157 10.24 0.34 -13.35
CA ALA A 157 9.02 -0.48 -13.43
C ALA A 157 8.12 -0.04 -14.60
N ARG A 158 8.03 1.28 -14.84
CA ARG A 158 7.30 1.83 -15.99
C ARG A 158 7.97 1.46 -17.31
N LEU A 159 9.30 1.53 -17.40
CA LEU A 159 10.07 1.12 -18.57
C LEU A 159 9.94 -0.39 -18.83
N ALA A 160 10.00 -1.21 -17.79
CA ALA A 160 9.79 -2.66 -17.92
C ALA A 160 8.38 -2.99 -18.44
N ALA A 161 7.34 -2.31 -17.94
CA ALA A 161 5.97 -2.45 -18.45
C ALA A 161 5.83 -1.96 -19.90
N PHE A 162 6.56 -0.91 -20.29
CA PHE A 162 6.59 -0.37 -21.64
C PHE A 162 7.31 -1.32 -22.64
N MET A 163 8.38 -1.98 -22.19
CA MET A 163 9.14 -2.94 -22.99
C MET A 163 8.57 -4.36 -22.97
N ALA A 164 7.61 -4.65 -22.07
CA ALA A 164 6.93 -5.93 -22.01
C ALA A 164 6.36 -6.31 -23.39
N PRO A 165 6.40 -7.59 -23.80
CA PRO A 165 5.75 -8.03 -25.03
C PRO A 165 4.28 -7.62 -24.98
N GLU A 166 3.83 -6.88 -26.00
CA GLU A 166 2.40 -6.66 -26.17
C GLU A 166 1.79 -7.98 -26.61
N LEU A 167 1.38 -8.77 -25.62
CA LEU A 167 0.38 -9.81 -25.81
C LEU A 167 -0.92 -9.06 -26.11
N TRP A 168 -1.09 -8.63 -27.36
CA TRP A 168 -2.43 -8.48 -27.90
C TRP A 168 -3.10 -9.83 -27.62
N ALA A 169 -4.27 -9.81 -26.97
CA ALA A 169 -5.07 -11.02 -26.91
C ALA A 169 -5.29 -11.41 -28.37
N ARG A 170 -4.60 -12.47 -28.84
CA ARG A 170 -5.04 -13.07 -30.08
C ARG A 170 -6.48 -13.48 -29.85
N PRO A 171 -7.41 -13.28 -30.80
CA PRO A 171 -8.74 -13.84 -30.72
C PRO A 171 -8.76 -15.34 -30.34
N ASP A 172 -7.64 -16.03 -30.60
CA ASP A 172 -7.40 -17.45 -30.34
C ASP A 172 -6.75 -17.76 -28.96
N ASP A 173 -6.29 -16.75 -28.23
CA ASP A 173 -5.73 -16.91 -26.89
C ASP A 173 -6.89 -16.95 -25.88
N ALA A 174 -7.53 -18.11 -25.78
CA ALA A 174 -8.63 -18.38 -24.84
C ALA A 174 -8.27 -18.16 -23.34
N GLY A 175 -7.06 -17.70 -23.02
CA GLY A 175 -6.62 -17.45 -21.65
C GLY A 175 -7.27 -16.22 -21.02
N GLY A 176 -7.56 -16.29 -19.72
CA GLY A 176 -7.94 -15.14 -18.91
C GLY A 176 -7.06 -13.88 -19.16
N PRO A 177 -7.61 -12.67 -18.93
CA PRO A 177 -6.91 -11.42 -19.18
C PRO A 177 -5.58 -11.37 -18.42
N GLY A 178 -4.48 -11.21 -19.14
CA GLY A 178 -3.17 -11.03 -18.53
C GLY A 178 -2.58 -12.28 -17.89
N MET A 179 -2.36 -13.32 -18.67
CA MET A 179 -1.58 -14.47 -18.23
C MET A 179 -0.45 -14.78 -19.20
N ILE A 180 0.71 -15.16 -18.67
CA ILE A 180 1.81 -15.75 -19.43
C ILE A 180 1.77 -17.25 -19.19
N TRP A 181 1.54 -18.04 -20.23
CA TRP A 181 1.49 -19.50 -20.16
C TRP A 181 2.87 -20.10 -20.41
N VAL A 182 3.30 -21.02 -19.55
CA VAL A 182 4.60 -21.71 -19.68
C VAL A 182 4.43 -23.12 -20.24
N ALA A 183 3.26 -23.73 -20.06
CA ALA A 183 2.91 -25.01 -20.65
C ALA A 183 1.44 -25.03 -21.10
N ARG A 184 1.18 -25.62 -22.28
CA ARG A 184 -0.15 -25.87 -22.84
C ARG A 184 -0.20 -27.35 -23.25
N THR A 185 -1.22 -28.09 -22.84
CA THR A 185 -1.49 -29.39 -23.45
C THR A 185 -2.07 -29.15 -24.84
N ALA A 186 -1.28 -29.42 -25.89
CA ALA A 186 -1.76 -29.30 -27.27
C ALA A 186 -2.70 -30.46 -27.58
N ARG A 187 -3.86 -30.17 -28.19
CA ARG A 187 -4.60 -31.18 -28.95
C ARG A 187 -3.71 -31.52 -30.16
N MET A 188 -3.29 -32.78 -30.31
CA MET A 188 -2.44 -33.23 -31.41
C MET A 188 -3.04 -32.79 -32.76
N ALA A 189 -2.44 -31.80 -33.40
CA ALA A 189 -2.45 -31.67 -34.84
C ALA A 189 -1.13 -32.28 -35.34
N ARG A 190 -1.20 -33.26 -36.26
CA ARG A 190 -0.03 -33.92 -36.84
C ARG A 190 0.88 -32.88 -37.52
N GLY A 191 2.07 -32.66 -36.96
CA GLY A 191 3.14 -31.84 -37.54
C GLY A 191 4.34 -31.73 -36.60
N PRO A 192 5.58 -31.59 -37.11
CA PRO A 192 6.79 -31.63 -36.29
C PRO A 192 6.92 -30.35 -35.45
N SER A 193 7.06 -30.51 -34.14
CA SER A 193 7.25 -29.44 -33.15
C SER A 193 8.73 -29.05 -32.99
N PRO A 194 9.07 -27.75 -32.78
CA PRO A 194 10.42 -27.35 -32.40
C PRO A 194 10.70 -27.58 -30.89
N PRO A 195 11.97 -27.73 -30.48
CA PRO A 195 12.33 -28.05 -29.11
C PRO A 195 12.30 -26.79 -28.22
N LEU A 196 11.58 -26.85 -27.09
CA LEU A 196 11.67 -25.85 -26.01
C LEU A 196 12.32 -26.48 -24.78
N LEU A 197 13.35 -25.79 -24.26
CA LEU A 197 14.07 -26.12 -23.03
C LEU A 197 13.13 -26.17 -21.82
N GLY A 198 13.18 -27.30 -21.08
CA GLY A 198 12.88 -27.34 -19.65
C GLY A 198 11.41 -27.42 -19.22
N GLY A 199 10.50 -27.84 -20.09
CA GLY A 199 9.10 -28.08 -19.72
C GLY A 199 8.90 -29.41 -19.00
N PHE A 200 8.32 -29.39 -17.80
CA PHE A 200 7.68 -30.57 -17.22
C PHE A 200 6.59 -31.05 -18.19
N ALA A 201 6.72 -32.25 -18.74
CA ALA A 201 5.65 -32.91 -19.47
C ALA A 201 4.69 -33.53 -18.45
N PRO A 202 3.44 -33.03 -18.27
CA PRO A 202 2.47 -33.77 -17.51
C PRO A 202 2.10 -35.05 -18.25
N MET A 203 1.98 -36.12 -17.48
CA MET A 203 1.56 -37.48 -17.86
C MET A 203 0.46 -37.47 -18.93
N ASP A 204 0.79 -37.94 -20.13
CA ASP A 204 -0.19 -38.20 -21.17
C ASP A 204 -0.56 -39.69 -21.17
N ARG A 205 -1.84 -39.96 -20.92
CA ARG A 205 -2.68 -41.00 -21.53
C ARG A 205 -3.89 -41.23 -20.64
N GLY A 206 -4.98 -40.49 -20.90
CA GLY A 206 -6.33 -40.98 -20.58
C GLY A 206 -7.26 -40.07 -19.77
N ALA A 207 -6.78 -39.08 -19.01
CA ALA A 207 -7.66 -38.32 -18.11
C ALA A 207 -8.50 -37.22 -18.80
N GLY A 208 -8.02 -36.63 -19.91
CA GLY A 208 -8.70 -35.52 -20.58
C GLY A 208 -9.95 -35.90 -21.40
N ARG A 209 -10.18 -37.19 -21.68
CA ARG A 209 -11.38 -37.64 -22.43
C ARG A 209 -12.58 -37.95 -21.52
N ALA A 210 -12.40 -38.02 -20.21
CA ALA A 210 -13.47 -38.44 -19.30
C ALA A 210 -14.37 -37.30 -18.80
N VAL A 211 -14.00 -36.03 -19.00
CA VAL A 211 -14.65 -34.92 -18.27
C VAL A 211 -15.16 -33.76 -19.18
N GLY A 212 -14.87 -33.73 -20.48
CA GLY A 212 -15.44 -32.71 -21.39
C GLY A 212 -14.87 -31.29 -21.29
N TRP A 213 -13.65 -31.11 -20.75
CA TRP A 213 -12.94 -29.82 -20.66
C TRP A 213 -11.96 -29.68 -21.84
N GLU A 214 -11.89 -28.49 -22.44
CA GLU A 214 -11.28 -28.32 -23.77
C GLU A 214 -9.76 -28.05 -23.75
N SER A 215 -9.24 -27.43 -22.68
CA SER A 215 -7.81 -27.17 -22.50
C SER A 215 -7.41 -27.01 -21.02
N LEU A 216 -6.17 -27.38 -20.67
CA LEU A 216 -5.55 -27.12 -19.37
C LEU A 216 -4.27 -26.30 -19.56
N ARG A 217 -4.14 -25.21 -18.81
CA ARG A 217 -3.03 -24.26 -18.93
C ARG A 217 -2.40 -23.92 -17.57
N PHE A 218 -1.08 -23.79 -17.58
CA PHE A 218 -0.26 -23.48 -16.40
C PHE A 218 0.67 -22.31 -16.69
N GLY A 219 0.68 -21.31 -15.81
CA GLY A 219 1.38 -20.07 -16.10
C GLY A 219 1.45 -19.11 -14.92
N PHE A 220 1.64 -17.84 -15.23
CA PHE A 220 1.69 -16.76 -14.28
C PHE A 220 0.67 -15.69 -14.63
N VAL A 221 -0.01 -15.14 -13.61
CA VAL A 221 -0.77 -13.90 -13.74
C VAL A 221 0.21 -12.80 -14.12
N ASN A 222 0.03 -12.21 -15.29
CA ASN A 222 0.76 -11.05 -15.73
C ASN A 222 -0.23 -9.90 -15.90
N ALA A 223 -0.17 -8.86 -15.06
CA ALA A 223 -1.02 -7.70 -15.27
C ALA A 223 -0.79 -7.18 -16.71
N PRO A 224 -1.80 -7.27 -17.60
CA PRO A 224 -1.58 -7.07 -19.01
C PRO A 224 -1.20 -5.62 -19.22
N ALA A 225 -0.39 -5.36 -20.25
CA ALA A 225 -0.19 -4.00 -20.73
C ALA A 225 -1.50 -3.39 -21.27
N ALA A 226 -2.65 -4.08 -21.22
CA ALA A 226 -3.93 -3.77 -21.86
C ALA A 226 -5.14 -4.32 -21.10
N GLY A 227 -6.13 -3.47 -20.79
CA GLY A 227 -7.47 -3.90 -20.41
C GLY A 227 -7.72 -4.00 -18.90
N LEU A 228 -7.12 -4.97 -18.20
CA LEU A 228 -7.33 -5.15 -16.75
C LEU A 228 -6.06 -4.96 -15.92
N GLY A 229 -5.01 -4.39 -16.53
CA GLY A 229 -3.72 -4.12 -15.87
C GLY A 229 -3.80 -3.16 -14.67
N GLY A 230 -4.94 -2.50 -14.50
CA GLY A 230 -5.21 -1.61 -13.37
C GLY A 230 -6.18 -2.16 -12.32
N GLY A 231 -6.90 -3.26 -12.55
CA GLY A 231 -7.94 -3.80 -11.64
C GLY A 231 -7.37 -4.63 -10.47
N HIS A 232 -8.22 -5.42 -9.81
CA HIS A 232 -7.82 -6.25 -8.67
C HIS A 232 -6.70 -7.22 -9.03
N LEU A 233 -6.69 -7.78 -10.25
CA LEU A 233 -5.64 -8.69 -10.70
C LEU A 233 -4.24 -8.06 -10.75
N ALA A 234 -4.11 -6.73 -10.73
CA ALA A 234 -2.82 -6.08 -10.57
C ALA A 234 -2.13 -6.46 -9.25
N LEU A 235 -2.91 -6.74 -8.19
CA LEU A 235 -2.41 -7.20 -6.88
C LEU A 235 -1.84 -8.63 -6.96
N ALA A 236 -2.37 -9.45 -7.88
CA ALA A 236 -1.96 -10.83 -8.11
C ALA A 236 -0.85 -10.97 -9.17
N ARG A 237 -0.29 -9.87 -9.72
CA ARG A 237 0.79 -9.94 -10.72
C ARG A 237 1.92 -10.83 -10.23
N GLY A 238 2.35 -11.79 -11.03
CA GLY A 238 3.37 -12.79 -10.71
C GLY A 238 2.86 -14.01 -9.93
N ALA A 239 1.56 -14.11 -9.65
CA ALA A 239 0.96 -15.32 -9.08
C ALA A 239 1.09 -16.50 -10.04
N LEU A 240 1.32 -17.70 -9.51
CA LEU A 240 1.12 -18.93 -10.27
C LEU A 240 -0.37 -19.06 -10.58
N ALA A 241 -0.69 -19.42 -11.82
CA ALA A 241 -2.05 -19.54 -12.31
C ALA A 241 -2.30 -20.88 -13.00
N PHE A 242 -3.47 -21.42 -12.73
CA PHE A 242 -4.07 -22.59 -13.37
C PHE A 242 -5.33 -22.13 -14.06
N ASP A 243 -5.56 -22.61 -15.27
CA ASP A 243 -6.71 -22.17 -16.05
C ASP A 243 -7.20 -23.26 -16.98
N THR A 244 -8.51 -23.25 -17.21
CA THR A 244 -9.16 -24.25 -18.03
C THR A 244 -10.41 -23.68 -18.70
N ASP A 245 -10.62 -24.11 -19.94
CA ASP A 245 -11.80 -23.77 -20.73
C ASP A 245 -12.83 -24.90 -20.63
N GLY A 246 -14.07 -24.50 -20.34
CA GLY A 246 -15.25 -25.33 -20.32
C GLY A 246 -16.18 -25.05 -21.52
N PRO A 247 -17.26 -25.84 -21.65
CA PRO A 247 -18.22 -25.69 -22.74
C PRO A 247 -18.91 -24.31 -22.73
N GLY A 248 -19.33 -23.86 -23.92
CA GLY A 248 -20.07 -22.60 -24.07
C GLY A 248 -19.22 -21.34 -23.85
N GLY A 249 -17.89 -21.45 -23.93
CA GLY A 249 -16.98 -20.32 -23.77
C GLY A 249 -16.76 -19.87 -22.33
N LEU A 250 -17.08 -20.75 -21.37
CA LEU A 250 -16.76 -20.56 -19.97
C LEU A 250 -15.28 -20.87 -19.72
N GLY A 251 -14.62 -20.09 -18.87
CA GLY A 251 -13.25 -20.34 -18.44
C GLY A 251 -13.13 -20.15 -16.95
N VAL A 252 -12.34 -21.01 -16.29
CA VAL A 252 -12.05 -20.91 -14.86
C VAL A 252 -10.56 -20.71 -14.68
N THR A 253 -10.18 -19.67 -13.94
CA THR A 253 -8.80 -19.40 -13.55
C THR A 253 -8.68 -19.44 -12.04
N ALA A 254 -7.69 -20.15 -11.51
CA ALA A 254 -7.29 -20.08 -10.11
C ALA A 254 -5.84 -19.58 -10.02
N PHE A 255 -5.53 -18.74 -9.05
CA PHE A 255 -4.19 -18.19 -8.90
C PHE A 255 -3.77 -18.05 -7.44
N SER A 256 -2.46 -18.12 -7.20
CA SER A 256 -1.88 -17.92 -5.89
C SER A 256 -0.43 -17.44 -5.97
N THR A 257 -0.06 -16.52 -5.08
CA THR A 257 1.34 -16.18 -4.82
C THR A 257 1.88 -16.89 -3.57
N GLU A 258 1.13 -17.82 -2.98
CA GLU A 258 1.58 -18.58 -1.82
C GLU A 258 2.79 -19.48 -2.19
N GLY A 259 3.77 -19.59 -1.29
CA GLY A 259 5.01 -20.32 -1.55
C GLY A 259 6.08 -19.53 -2.31
N LEU A 260 5.72 -18.42 -2.98
CA LEU A 260 6.70 -17.45 -3.46
C LEU A 260 7.19 -16.60 -2.27
N ARG A 261 8.45 -16.13 -2.27
CA ARG A 261 9.02 -15.24 -1.23
C ARG A 261 8.39 -13.83 -1.24
N ARG A 262 7.06 -13.73 -1.25
CA ARG A 262 6.29 -12.48 -1.17
C ARG A 262 5.89 -12.20 0.26
N ARG A 263 6.01 -10.93 0.66
CA ARG A 263 5.60 -10.44 1.99
C ARG A 263 4.09 -10.39 2.20
N ALA A 264 3.31 -10.35 1.12
CA ALA A 264 1.85 -10.38 1.18
C ALA A 264 1.32 -11.34 0.11
N PRO A 265 0.95 -12.56 0.51
CA PRO A 265 0.40 -13.52 -0.43
C PRO A 265 -1.04 -13.17 -0.78
N VAL A 266 -1.35 -13.36 -2.06
CA VAL A 266 -2.68 -13.16 -2.63
C VAL A 266 -3.08 -14.45 -3.34
N SER A 267 -4.32 -14.87 -3.15
CA SER A 267 -4.90 -16.01 -3.85
C SER A 267 -6.32 -15.68 -4.30
N GLY A 268 -6.81 -16.38 -5.31
CA GLY A 268 -8.13 -16.10 -5.84
C GLY A 268 -8.53 -16.99 -6.99
N ALA A 269 -9.73 -16.75 -7.48
CA ALA A 269 -10.30 -17.44 -8.61
C ALA A 269 -11.14 -16.48 -9.45
N LEU A 270 -11.24 -16.77 -10.74
CA LEU A 270 -12.07 -16.06 -11.69
C LEU A 270 -12.89 -17.06 -12.49
N LEU A 271 -14.15 -16.71 -12.69
CA LEU A 271 -14.96 -17.22 -13.78
C LEU A 271 -14.92 -16.20 -14.91
N SER A 272 -14.74 -16.67 -16.12
CA SER A 272 -14.86 -15.84 -17.31
C SER A 272 -15.82 -16.48 -18.30
N TRP A 273 -16.49 -15.63 -19.07
CA TRP A 273 -17.35 -16.06 -20.17
C TRP A 273 -17.02 -15.24 -21.40
N GLN A 274 -16.85 -15.93 -22.52
CA GLN A 274 -16.58 -15.35 -23.82
C GLN A 274 -17.37 -16.15 -24.87
N PRO A 275 -18.30 -15.53 -25.61
CA PRO A 275 -19.13 -16.26 -26.57
C PRO A 275 -18.28 -16.91 -27.66
N ALA A 276 -18.58 -18.19 -27.95
CA ALA A 276 -17.96 -18.92 -29.05
C ALA A 276 -18.34 -18.32 -30.42
N PRO A 277 -17.47 -18.38 -31.43
CA PRO A 277 -17.80 -17.90 -32.77
C PRO A 277 -19.03 -18.65 -33.33
N THR A 278 -19.92 -17.90 -33.99
CA THR A 278 -21.28 -18.35 -34.36
C THR A 278 -21.36 -19.39 -35.48
N LYS A 279 -20.25 -19.75 -36.16
CA LYS A 279 -20.26 -20.75 -37.25
C LYS A 279 -19.05 -21.70 -37.21
N PRO A 280 -19.25 -23.02 -37.39
CA PRO A 280 -18.16 -23.96 -37.63
C PRO A 280 -17.43 -23.60 -38.94
N GLY A 281 -16.13 -23.33 -38.86
CA GLY A 281 -15.30 -22.96 -40.02
C GLY A 281 -14.99 -21.46 -40.15
N ASP A 282 -15.73 -20.59 -39.43
CA ASP A 282 -15.23 -19.25 -39.17
C ASP A 282 -14.03 -19.38 -38.23
N ARG A 283 -12.84 -18.92 -38.64
CA ARG A 283 -11.73 -18.75 -37.69
C ARG A 283 -12.24 -17.87 -36.55
N ALA A 284 -11.90 -18.18 -35.30
CA ALA A 284 -12.07 -17.22 -34.22
C ALA A 284 -11.45 -15.88 -34.68
N GLY A 285 -12.29 -14.87 -34.89
CA GLY A 285 -11.88 -13.57 -35.44
C GLY A 285 -12.06 -13.32 -36.94
N ALA A 286 -12.65 -14.22 -37.74
CA ALA A 286 -12.95 -13.95 -39.15
C ALA A 286 -14.24 -13.13 -39.38
N ARG A 287 -15.19 -13.14 -38.43
CA ARG A 287 -16.43 -12.33 -38.51
C ARG A 287 -17.05 -11.91 -37.17
N ALA A 288 -16.35 -12.08 -36.05
CA ALA A 288 -16.83 -11.58 -34.76
C ALA A 288 -16.34 -10.14 -34.57
N ASP A 289 -17.17 -9.16 -34.93
CA ASP A 289 -16.86 -7.73 -34.81
C ASP A 289 -16.76 -7.24 -33.35
N LEU A 290 -17.05 -8.10 -32.37
CA LEU A 290 -17.03 -7.80 -30.94
C LEU A 290 -16.47 -8.98 -30.10
N PRO A 291 -15.15 -9.10 -29.87
CA PRO A 291 -14.64 -9.96 -28.81
C PRO A 291 -15.10 -9.40 -27.45
N LEU A 292 -16.18 -9.97 -26.91
CA LEU A 292 -16.72 -9.69 -25.59
C LEU A 292 -16.17 -10.70 -24.58
N LYS A 293 -15.75 -10.24 -23.41
CA LYS A 293 -15.44 -11.11 -22.27
C LYS A 293 -16.02 -10.50 -21.00
N LEU A 294 -16.72 -11.32 -20.24
CA LEU A 294 -17.18 -11.00 -18.90
C LEU A 294 -16.35 -11.80 -17.90
N THR A 295 -16.03 -11.18 -16.78
CA THR A 295 -15.29 -11.83 -15.69
C THR A 295 -15.98 -11.58 -14.37
N ALA A 296 -16.07 -12.60 -13.53
CA ALA A 296 -16.42 -12.48 -12.12
C ALA A 296 -15.30 -13.12 -11.32
N GLY A 297 -14.77 -12.41 -10.33
CA GLY A 297 -13.59 -12.83 -9.59
C GLY A 297 -13.74 -12.65 -8.09
N TRP A 298 -13.01 -13.48 -7.37
CA TRP A 298 -12.77 -13.34 -5.94
C TRP A 298 -11.28 -13.40 -5.65
N MET A 299 -10.84 -12.58 -4.71
CA MET A 299 -9.44 -12.47 -4.30
C MET A 299 -9.35 -12.34 -2.78
N ALA A 300 -8.45 -13.10 -2.18
CA ALA A 300 -8.06 -12.96 -0.78
C ALA A 300 -6.63 -12.43 -0.65
N GLU A 301 -6.49 -11.45 0.22
CA GLU A 301 -5.24 -10.82 0.62
C GLU A 301 -4.96 -11.15 2.09
N ARG A 302 -3.81 -11.77 2.38
CA ARG A 302 -3.35 -11.98 3.77
C ARG A 302 -2.47 -10.82 4.19
N GLU A 303 -2.66 -10.33 5.42
CA GLU A 303 -1.90 -9.21 5.99
C GLU A 303 -2.00 -7.89 5.21
N THR A 304 -2.94 -7.80 4.28
CA THR A 304 -3.08 -6.68 3.34
C THR A 304 -4.52 -6.30 3.03
N MET A 305 -4.68 -5.08 2.52
CA MET A 305 -5.95 -4.52 2.07
C MET A 305 -5.71 -3.68 0.80
N LEU A 306 -5.99 -4.26 -0.36
CA LEU A 306 -5.75 -3.71 -1.69
C LEU A 306 -4.32 -3.18 -1.84
N GLY A 307 -3.35 -4.00 -1.45
CA GLY A 307 -1.92 -3.68 -1.42
C GLY A 307 -1.48 -2.78 -0.27
N SER A 308 -2.39 -2.38 0.64
CA SER A 308 -2.02 -1.66 1.87
C SER A 308 -1.41 -2.60 2.89
N HIS A 309 -0.37 -2.13 3.59
CA HIS A 309 0.32 -2.87 4.66
C HIS A 309 0.33 -2.09 5.96
N LEU A 310 0.02 -2.77 7.06
CA LEU A 310 0.07 -2.22 8.42
C LEU A 310 1.23 -2.83 9.20
N ALA A 311 1.78 -2.05 10.12
CA ALA A 311 2.75 -2.53 11.09
C ALA A 311 2.60 -1.79 12.43
N GLY A 312 3.10 -2.42 13.49
CA GLY A 312 3.05 -1.90 14.85
C GLY A 312 1.62 -1.74 15.34
N ALA A 313 1.33 -0.60 15.97
CA ALA A 313 0.10 -0.42 16.73
C ALA A 313 -1.17 -0.35 15.87
N PHE A 314 -1.07 -0.23 14.55
CA PHE A 314 -2.25 -0.34 13.68
C PHE A 314 -2.81 -1.77 13.60
N GLY A 315 -2.03 -2.77 14.00
CA GLY A 315 -2.43 -4.18 14.00
C GLY A 315 -2.24 -4.84 12.65
N ARG A 316 -3.06 -5.86 12.40
CA ARG A 316 -3.05 -6.70 11.19
C ARG A 316 -4.37 -6.56 10.46
N LEU A 317 -4.36 -6.86 9.17
CA LEU A 317 -5.58 -6.91 8.38
C LEU A 317 -5.58 -8.04 7.36
N SER A 318 -6.77 -8.51 7.00
CA SER A 318 -6.98 -9.41 5.88
C SER A 318 -8.18 -8.94 5.08
N THR A 319 -8.15 -9.18 3.77
CA THR A 319 -9.20 -8.65 2.88
C THR A 319 -9.67 -9.73 1.93
N GLY A 320 -10.98 -9.80 1.73
CA GLY A 320 -11.60 -10.55 0.65
C GLY A 320 -12.29 -9.58 -0.30
N SER A 321 -11.97 -9.65 -1.58
CA SER A 321 -12.50 -8.77 -2.62
C SER A 321 -13.27 -9.59 -3.64
N ALA A 322 -14.46 -9.15 -3.99
CA ALA A 322 -15.23 -9.68 -5.11
C ALA A 322 -15.34 -8.60 -6.19
N PHE A 323 -15.20 -8.98 -7.46
CA PHE A 323 -15.22 -8.03 -8.56
C PHE A 323 -15.84 -8.62 -9.81
N VAL A 324 -16.39 -7.75 -10.64
CA VAL A 324 -16.89 -8.06 -11.97
C VAL A 324 -16.19 -7.17 -12.98
N GLY A 325 -15.88 -7.75 -14.13
CA GLY A 325 -15.12 -7.10 -15.18
C GLY A 325 -15.75 -7.32 -16.54
N PHE A 326 -15.53 -6.35 -17.41
CA PHE A 326 -15.95 -6.36 -18.79
C PHE A 326 -14.73 -6.06 -19.66
N ASN A 327 -14.63 -6.76 -20.78
CA ASN A 327 -13.72 -6.44 -21.86
C ASN A 327 -14.48 -6.54 -23.18
N GLY A 328 -14.35 -5.53 -24.02
CA GLY A 328 -14.96 -5.49 -25.35
C GLY A 328 -13.98 -4.92 -26.35
N GLY A 329 -13.88 -5.53 -27.52
CA GLY A 329 -13.14 -4.97 -28.65
C GLY A 329 -14.03 -4.70 -29.83
N THR A 330 -13.63 -3.82 -30.73
CA THR A 330 -14.25 -3.69 -32.06
C THR A 330 -13.25 -3.13 -33.08
N ARG A 331 -13.63 -3.13 -34.36
CA ARG A 331 -12.84 -2.51 -35.43
C ARG A 331 -13.62 -1.36 -36.04
N LEU A 332 -12.96 -0.21 -36.16
CA LEU A 332 -13.49 0.98 -36.83
C LEU A 332 -12.51 1.38 -37.94
N GLY A 333 -12.77 0.92 -39.17
CA GLY A 333 -11.83 1.03 -40.27
C GLY A 333 -10.50 0.34 -39.95
N ALA A 334 -9.39 1.09 -40.01
CA ALA A 334 -8.07 0.57 -39.64
C ALA A 334 -7.83 0.51 -38.11
N TRP A 335 -8.70 1.10 -37.29
CA TRP A 335 -8.54 1.12 -35.84
C TRP A 335 -9.10 -0.13 -35.18
N ARG A 336 -8.36 -0.66 -34.21
CA ARG A 336 -8.82 -1.63 -33.23
C ARG A 336 -9.08 -0.89 -31.94
N LEU A 337 -10.33 -0.89 -31.50
CA LEU A 337 -10.75 -0.26 -30.27
C LEU A 337 -10.95 -1.34 -29.21
N GLU A 338 -10.47 -1.10 -28.00
CA GLU A 338 -10.66 -1.99 -26.85
C GLU A 338 -11.12 -1.17 -25.66
N ALA A 339 -12.13 -1.67 -24.96
CA ALA A 339 -12.65 -1.10 -23.74
C ALA A 339 -12.64 -2.16 -22.64
N SER A 340 -12.36 -1.71 -21.43
CA SER A 340 -12.42 -2.55 -20.25
C SER A 340 -12.85 -1.74 -19.04
N ALA A 341 -13.58 -2.40 -18.16
CA ALA A 341 -14.01 -1.83 -16.90
C ALA A 341 -14.09 -2.92 -15.85
N GLU A 342 -13.86 -2.54 -14.60
CA GLU A 342 -13.99 -3.42 -13.45
C GLU A 342 -14.66 -2.66 -12.31
N LEU A 343 -15.59 -3.32 -11.64
CA LEU A 343 -16.21 -2.86 -10.39
C LEU A 343 -15.98 -3.92 -9.33
N GLY A 344 -15.63 -3.52 -8.12
CA GLY A 344 -15.40 -4.46 -7.03
C GLY A 344 -15.74 -3.94 -5.66
N VAL A 345 -15.98 -4.88 -4.75
CA VAL A 345 -16.19 -4.65 -3.33
C VAL A 345 -15.18 -5.44 -2.51
N ALA A 346 -14.49 -4.75 -1.60
CA ALA A 346 -13.53 -5.34 -0.68
C ALA A 346 -14.04 -5.29 0.77
N TYR A 347 -13.93 -6.42 1.46
CA TYR A 347 -14.28 -6.59 2.87
C TYR A 347 -13.02 -6.85 3.68
N ALA A 348 -12.52 -5.82 4.34
CA ALA A 348 -11.34 -5.90 5.19
C ALA A 348 -11.71 -6.21 6.64
N ARG A 349 -10.92 -7.06 7.29
CA ARG A 349 -11.03 -7.40 8.71
C ARG A 349 -9.76 -6.97 9.42
N ALA A 350 -9.87 -5.99 10.31
CA ALA A 350 -8.78 -5.52 11.15
C ALA A 350 -8.72 -6.31 12.47
N ARG A 351 -7.51 -6.58 12.98
CA ARG A 351 -7.29 -7.36 14.21
C ARG A 351 -6.11 -6.83 15.02
N GLY A 352 -6.27 -6.80 16.34
CA GLY A 352 -5.16 -6.64 17.29
C GLY A 352 -4.45 -5.29 17.25
N GLY A 353 -5.14 -4.20 16.90
CA GLY A 353 -4.53 -2.88 16.81
C GLY A 353 -5.53 -1.72 16.87
N MET A 354 -5.02 -0.53 16.60
CA MET A 354 -5.78 0.72 16.61
C MET A 354 -6.77 0.83 15.46
N LEU A 355 -6.55 0.14 14.33
CA LEU A 355 -7.59 0.00 13.32
C LEU A 355 -8.62 -1.02 13.83
N THR A 356 -9.82 -0.57 14.16
CA THR A 356 -10.85 -1.41 14.78
C THR A 356 -11.91 -1.89 13.81
N GLY A 357 -12.03 -1.24 12.65
CA GLY A 357 -12.97 -1.67 11.61
C GLY A 357 -12.77 -0.94 10.30
N VAL A 358 -13.25 -1.57 9.23
CA VAL A 358 -13.29 -1.01 7.89
C VAL A 358 -14.66 -1.35 7.30
N SER A 359 -15.36 -0.37 6.74
CA SER A 359 -16.60 -0.64 6.02
C SER A 359 -16.32 -1.39 4.71
N PRO A 360 -17.33 -1.95 4.03
CA PRO A 360 -17.14 -2.38 2.65
C PRO A 360 -16.54 -1.26 1.81
N LEU A 361 -15.58 -1.62 0.96
CA LEU A 361 -14.85 -0.70 0.10
C LEU A 361 -15.32 -0.91 -1.34
N ALA A 362 -16.00 0.08 -1.92
CA ALA A 362 -16.36 0.05 -3.33
C ALA A 362 -15.18 0.55 -4.18
N SER A 363 -14.94 -0.05 -5.34
CA SER A 363 -13.80 0.27 -6.18
C SER A 363 -14.12 0.16 -7.68
N SER A 364 -13.37 0.91 -8.49
CA SER A 364 -13.50 0.92 -9.94
C SER A 364 -12.15 0.99 -10.64
N ALA A 365 -12.06 0.42 -11.84
CA ALA A 365 -10.96 0.60 -12.79
C ALA A 365 -11.50 0.59 -14.22
N PHE A 366 -10.83 1.27 -15.15
CA PHE A 366 -11.19 1.19 -16.57
C PHE A 366 -10.02 1.48 -17.49
N ALA A 367 -10.11 1.01 -18.73
CA ALA A 367 -9.23 1.44 -19.80
C ALA A 367 -9.97 1.49 -21.14
N LEU A 368 -9.63 2.48 -21.95
CA LEU A 368 -9.99 2.60 -23.35
C LEU A 368 -8.69 2.64 -24.16
N ARG A 369 -8.68 1.94 -25.28
CA ARG A 369 -7.53 1.82 -26.17
C ARG A 369 -7.94 1.91 -27.61
N ALA A 370 -7.13 2.57 -28.40
CA ALA A 370 -7.19 2.56 -29.84
C ALA A 370 -5.83 2.18 -30.40
N GLU A 371 -5.76 1.16 -31.25
CA GLU A 371 -4.55 0.77 -31.96
C GLU A 371 -4.79 0.78 -33.47
N ARG A 372 -3.88 1.39 -34.22
CA ARG A 372 -3.87 1.35 -35.68
C ARG A 372 -2.57 0.70 -36.16
N PRO A 373 -2.63 -0.42 -36.89
CA PRO A 373 -1.48 -0.89 -37.64
C PRO A 373 -1.14 0.15 -38.73
N LEU A 374 0.15 0.40 -38.90
CA LEU A 374 0.69 1.28 -39.92
C LEU A 374 1.32 0.44 -41.03
N ASP A 375 1.41 0.99 -42.24
CA ASP A 375 2.14 0.36 -43.33
C ASP A 375 3.63 0.24 -42.95
N ALA A 376 4.32 -0.79 -43.46
CA ALA A 376 5.72 -1.12 -43.12
C ALA A 376 5.96 -1.55 -41.64
N ASN A 377 5.19 -2.55 -41.17
CA ASN A 377 5.42 -3.28 -39.91
C ASN A 377 5.39 -2.42 -38.62
N GLY A 378 4.66 -1.30 -38.64
CA GLY A 378 4.49 -0.40 -37.51
C GLY A 378 3.11 -0.49 -36.84
N SER A 379 2.98 0.05 -35.64
CA SER A 379 1.69 0.29 -34.99
C SER A 379 1.72 1.56 -34.15
N LEU A 380 0.58 2.25 -34.10
CA LEU A 380 0.31 3.40 -33.24
C LEU A 380 -0.79 3.03 -32.26
N GLN A 381 -0.60 3.33 -30.99
CA GLN A 381 -1.55 3.04 -29.92
C GLN A 381 -1.79 4.30 -29.08
N PHE A 382 -3.06 4.54 -28.76
CA PHE A 382 -3.50 5.52 -27.78
C PHE A 382 -4.27 4.81 -26.67
N SER A 383 -4.18 5.32 -25.45
CA SER A 383 -5.01 4.84 -24.36
C SER A 383 -5.41 5.93 -23.38
N VAL A 384 -6.57 5.75 -22.77
CA VAL A 384 -7.03 6.46 -21.59
C VAL A 384 -7.36 5.43 -20.53
N SER A 385 -6.78 5.51 -19.34
CA SER A 385 -7.03 4.51 -18.30
C SER A 385 -7.01 5.09 -16.91
N GLN A 386 -7.75 4.43 -16.02
CA GLN A 386 -7.71 4.64 -14.59
C GLN A 386 -7.32 3.32 -13.90
N PRO A 387 -6.27 3.31 -13.06
CA PRO A 387 -6.00 2.17 -12.20
C PRO A 387 -7.07 2.01 -11.11
N LEU A 388 -7.03 0.91 -10.36
CA LEU A 388 -7.96 0.62 -9.29
C LEU A 388 -8.03 1.80 -8.33
N ARG A 389 -9.23 2.34 -8.13
CA ARG A 389 -9.50 3.46 -7.23
C ARG A 389 -10.61 3.06 -6.27
N ILE A 390 -10.47 3.41 -4.99
CA ILE A 390 -11.58 3.34 -4.05
C ILE A 390 -12.60 4.45 -4.37
N GLU A 391 -13.85 4.08 -4.54
CA GLU A 391 -14.96 5.02 -4.77
C GLU A 391 -15.65 5.40 -3.45
N ALA A 392 -15.76 4.45 -2.51
CA ALA A 392 -16.37 4.69 -1.20
C ALA A 392 -15.83 3.70 -0.16
N GLY A 393 -15.78 4.15 1.10
CA GLY A 393 -15.35 3.33 2.22
C GLY A 393 -14.83 4.16 3.37
N ARG A 394 -14.90 3.62 4.59
CA ARG A 394 -14.45 4.28 5.82
C ARG A 394 -13.63 3.33 6.68
N ALA A 395 -12.64 3.87 7.38
CA ALA A 395 -11.90 3.19 8.44
C ALA A 395 -12.28 3.77 9.80
N ARG A 396 -12.35 2.90 10.81
CA ARG A 396 -12.52 3.28 12.21
C ARG A 396 -11.25 2.97 12.99
N PHE A 397 -10.77 3.96 13.72
CA PHE A 397 -9.60 3.85 14.59
C PHE A 397 -9.97 4.09 16.05
N SER A 398 -9.32 3.37 16.97
CA SER A 398 -9.35 3.62 18.41
C SER A 398 -7.93 3.98 18.87
N VAL A 399 -7.66 5.28 18.89
CA VAL A 399 -6.31 5.81 19.16
C VAL A 399 -6.17 6.28 20.60
N PRO A 400 -5.03 6.04 21.25
CA PRO A 400 -4.72 6.63 22.55
C PRO A 400 -4.57 8.15 22.40
N VAL A 401 -5.15 8.93 23.32
CA VAL A 401 -5.08 10.40 23.32
C VAL A 401 -4.51 10.97 24.62
N GLY A 402 -4.34 10.13 25.63
CA GLY A 402 -3.77 10.49 26.93
C GLY A 402 -4.00 9.37 27.94
N ARG A 403 -3.86 9.68 29.22
CA ARG A 403 -4.14 8.74 30.32
C ARG A 403 -4.75 9.45 31.52
N THR A 404 -5.37 8.68 32.41
CA THR A 404 -5.70 9.12 33.77
C THR A 404 -4.47 9.00 34.68
N LYS A 405 -4.52 9.66 35.85
CA LYS A 405 -3.45 9.55 36.88
C LYS A 405 -3.21 8.11 37.31
N ASP A 406 -4.26 7.28 37.35
CA ASP A 406 -4.22 5.84 37.63
C ASP A 406 -3.73 4.97 36.46
N ARG A 407 -3.07 5.57 35.46
CA ARG A 407 -2.48 4.90 34.29
C ARG A 407 -3.47 4.24 33.33
N ARG A 408 -4.78 4.54 33.42
CA ARG A 408 -5.75 4.10 32.40
C ARG A 408 -5.58 4.91 31.13
N VAL A 409 -5.42 4.26 29.99
CA VAL A 409 -5.30 4.90 28.68
C VAL A 409 -6.66 5.45 28.25
N LEU A 410 -6.69 6.75 27.94
CA LEU A 410 -7.83 7.42 27.35
C LEU A 410 -7.76 7.24 25.82
N ARG A 411 -8.87 6.84 25.21
CA ARG A 411 -8.94 6.59 23.76
C ARG A 411 -10.01 7.43 23.10
N ARG A 412 -9.80 7.71 21.82
CA ARG A 412 -10.78 8.37 20.96
C ARG A 412 -11.08 7.49 19.75
N SER A 413 -12.36 7.35 19.46
CA SER A 413 -12.84 6.70 18.23
C SER A 413 -12.83 7.72 17.10
N LEU A 414 -12.10 7.42 16.02
CA LEU A 414 -12.03 8.24 14.82
C LEU A 414 -12.63 7.43 13.67
N THR A 415 -13.53 8.03 12.89
CA THR A 415 -13.99 7.45 11.63
C THR A 415 -13.52 8.35 10.51
N VAL A 416 -12.83 7.78 9.52
CA VAL A 416 -12.20 8.52 8.43
C VAL A 416 -12.57 7.94 7.08
N ASP A 417 -12.69 8.80 6.07
CA ASP A 417 -12.95 8.38 4.69
C ASP A 417 -11.69 7.81 4.04
N LEU A 418 -11.89 6.76 3.26
CA LEU A 418 -10.86 6.04 2.50
C LEU A 418 -10.92 6.33 0.99
N ALA A 419 -11.88 7.14 0.54
CA ALA A 419 -11.94 7.61 -0.84
C ALA A 419 -10.84 8.67 -1.06
N PRO A 420 -9.96 8.49 -2.07
CA PRO A 420 -8.91 9.45 -2.38
C PRO A 420 -9.50 10.76 -2.91
N GLY A 421 -8.79 11.86 -2.65
CA GLY A 421 -9.23 13.20 -3.04
C GLY A 421 -9.27 13.41 -4.56
N GLY A 422 -8.44 12.70 -5.33
CA GLY A 422 -8.35 12.83 -6.79
C GLY A 422 -8.68 11.54 -7.54
N ARG A 423 -8.52 11.59 -8.86
CA ARG A 423 -8.73 10.45 -9.75
C ARG A 423 -7.61 10.39 -10.78
N GLN A 424 -6.68 9.45 -10.60
CA GLN A 424 -5.61 9.25 -11.57
C GLN A 424 -6.17 8.89 -12.95
N ILE A 425 -5.81 9.65 -13.98
CA ILE A 425 -6.11 9.33 -15.37
C ILE A 425 -4.80 9.33 -16.15
N ASP A 426 -4.49 8.20 -16.76
CA ASP A 426 -3.32 8.00 -17.60
C ASP A 426 -3.72 8.12 -19.07
N LEU A 427 -3.17 9.12 -19.76
CA LEU A 427 -3.26 9.31 -21.20
C LEU A 427 -1.95 8.82 -21.81
N SER A 428 -1.99 7.86 -22.73
CA SER A 428 -0.77 7.36 -23.37
C SER A 428 -0.83 7.40 -24.89
N ALA A 429 0.32 7.65 -25.48
CA ALA A 429 0.59 7.48 -26.90
C ALA A 429 1.83 6.59 -27.05
N ARG A 430 1.75 5.56 -27.87
CA ARG A 430 2.84 4.62 -28.12
C ARG A 430 2.95 4.33 -29.60
N TRP A 431 4.17 4.37 -30.10
CA TRP A 431 4.53 3.97 -31.45
C TRP A 431 5.52 2.81 -31.39
N ARG A 432 5.34 1.84 -32.28
CA ARG A 432 6.23 0.70 -32.44
C ARG A 432 6.55 0.52 -33.92
N LYS A 433 7.80 0.16 -34.21
CA LYS A 433 8.25 -0.29 -35.53
C LYS A 433 9.08 -1.56 -35.40
N ARG A 434 8.66 -2.62 -36.09
CA ARG A 434 9.49 -3.84 -36.18
C ARG A 434 10.64 -3.59 -37.15
N LEU A 435 11.82 -4.06 -36.79
CA LEU A 435 13.04 -3.88 -37.56
C LEU A 435 13.26 -5.05 -38.51
N ALA A 436 13.82 -4.78 -39.69
CA ALA A 436 14.11 -5.81 -40.69
C ALA A 436 15.17 -6.83 -40.20
N THR A 437 16.07 -6.40 -39.32
CA THR A 437 17.13 -7.20 -38.69
C THR A 437 16.62 -8.09 -37.54
N GLY A 438 15.32 -8.12 -37.29
CA GLY A 438 14.75 -8.70 -36.08
C GLY A 438 14.66 -7.69 -34.93
N GLY A 439 13.64 -7.86 -34.08
CA GLY A 439 13.36 -6.93 -32.97
C GLY A 439 12.40 -5.78 -33.29
N ASP A 440 12.33 -4.80 -32.39
CA ASP A 440 11.45 -3.63 -32.50
C ASP A 440 11.99 -2.38 -31.78
N LEU A 441 11.73 -1.23 -32.39
CA LEU A 441 11.87 0.10 -31.78
C LEU A 441 10.51 0.54 -31.22
N ARG A 442 10.52 1.12 -30.03
CA ARG A 442 9.34 1.65 -29.33
C ARG A 442 9.60 3.06 -28.83
N LEU A 443 8.62 3.92 -29.04
CA LEU A 443 8.57 5.27 -28.48
C LEU A 443 7.22 5.45 -27.80
N GLY A 444 7.18 6.17 -26.69
CA GLY A 444 5.91 6.48 -26.07
C GLY A 444 5.97 7.61 -25.06
N ALA A 445 4.81 8.20 -24.82
CA ALA A 445 4.59 9.22 -23.82
C ALA A 445 3.38 8.83 -22.98
N ILE A 446 3.46 9.09 -21.69
CA ILE A 446 2.37 8.90 -20.72
C ILE A 446 2.21 10.21 -19.98
N TRP A 447 1.02 10.80 -20.07
CA TRP A 447 0.62 11.97 -19.30
C TRP A 447 -0.39 11.55 -18.23
N THR A 448 0.01 11.67 -16.96
CA THR A 448 -0.79 11.25 -15.80
C THR A 448 -1.35 12.47 -15.08
N LEU A 449 -2.68 12.57 -15.06
CA LEU A 449 -3.44 13.51 -14.24
C LEU A 449 -3.65 12.90 -12.84
N ASP A 450 -3.66 13.74 -11.79
CA ASP A 450 -3.81 13.32 -10.38
C ASP A 450 -3.01 12.03 -10.02
N PRO A 451 -1.68 12.01 -10.24
CA PRO A 451 -0.87 10.81 -10.04
C PRO A 451 -1.01 10.26 -8.62
N GLY A 452 -1.40 8.99 -8.51
CA GLY A 452 -1.69 8.32 -7.24
C GLY A 452 -3.06 8.68 -6.64
N HIS A 453 -4.03 9.13 -7.46
CA HIS A 453 -5.35 9.61 -7.02
C HIS A 453 -5.27 10.79 -6.04
N VAL A 454 -4.27 11.66 -6.20
CA VAL A 454 -4.06 12.83 -5.35
C VAL A 454 -4.52 14.07 -6.10
N ALA A 455 -5.64 14.67 -5.70
CA ALA A 455 -6.19 15.85 -6.34
C ALA A 455 -5.21 17.03 -6.32
N ALA A 456 -5.27 17.85 -7.37
CA ALA A 456 -4.49 19.09 -7.51
C ALA A 456 -2.97 18.88 -7.42
N THR A 457 -2.50 17.65 -7.63
CA THR A 457 -1.07 17.36 -7.76
C THR A 457 -0.64 17.65 -9.19
N ALA A 458 0.55 18.23 -9.36
CA ALA A 458 1.11 18.50 -10.68
C ALA A 458 1.08 17.22 -11.55
N SER A 459 0.56 17.36 -12.77
CA SER A 459 0.51 16.27 -13.73
C SER A 459 1.91 15.81 -14.10
N GLU A 460 2.05 14.53 -14.39
CA GLU A 460 3.34 13.91 -14.68
C GLU A 460 3.43 13.53 -16.16
N LEU A 461 4.49 13.93 -16.86
CA LEU A 461 4.80 13.47 -18.22
C LEU A 461 6.00 12.52 -18.17
N THR A 462 5.79 11.27 -18.60
CA THR A 462 6.86 10.29 -18.77
C THR A 462 7.07 10.02 -20.25
N VAL A 463 8.30 10.20 -20.75
CA VAL A 463 8.69 9.82 -22.11
C VAL A 463 9.58 8.59 -22.04
N LEU A 464 9.30 7.60 -22.88
CA LEU A 464 9.97 6.30 -22.91
C LEU A 464 10.40 5.98 -24.33
N ALA A 465 11.63 5.49 -24.47
CA ALA A 465 12.15 4.93 -25.70
C ALA A 465 12.80 3.59 -25.38
N GLY A 466 12.69 2.65 -26.30
CA GLY A 466 13.34 1.36 -26.12
C GLY A 466 13.53 0.62 -27.43
N LEU A 467 14.66 -0.08 -27.50
CA LEU A 467 15.06 -0.93 -28.61
C LEU A 467 15.16 -2.36 -28.07
N ARG A 468 14.47 -3.29 -28.71
CA ARG A 468 14.65 -4.72 -28.47
C ARG A 468 15.25 -5.33 -29.71
N HIS A 469 16.37 -6.02 -29.56
CA HIS A 469 17.01 -6.77 -30.62
C HIS A 469 16.82 -8.26 -30.34
N SER A 470 16.45 -9.05 -31.35
CA SER A 470 16.48 -10.51 -31.29
C SER A 470 17.77 -10.96 -31.95
N PHE A 471 18.65 -11.64 -31.21
CA PHE A 471 19.83 -12.30 -31.78
C PHE A 471 19.46 -13.69 -32.29
#